data_AF-A0A8J6XRN7-F1
#
_entry.id   AF-A0A8J6XRN7-F1
#
_cell.length_a   1.000
_cell.length_b   1.000
_cell.length_c   1.000
_cell.angle_alpha   90.00
_cell.angle_beta   90.00
_cell.angle_gamma   90.00
#
_symmetry.space_group_name_H-M   'P 1'
#
loop_
_entity.id
_entity.type
_entity.pdbx_description
1 polymer ?
#
loop_
_entity_poly.entity_id
_entity_poly.type
_entity_poly.pdbx_seq_one_letter_code
_entity_poly.pdbx_strand_id
1 'polypeptide(L)' 'MIQTTPKLITFDEFITQYGDNERYELIDGELFDMEPTGPHEQVAGIISRKLNVEIMM' A
#
# COMPACT_ATOMS: atom_id res chain seq x y z
N MET A 1 -12.85 -10.60 -20.34
CA MET A 1 -11.93 -10.35 -19.21
C MET A 1 -11.46 -11.70 -18.72
N ILE A 2 -10.15 -11.94 -18.67
CA ILE A 2 -9.56 -13.14 -18.05
C ILE A 2 -9.50 -12.86 -16.55
N GLN A 3 -10.30 -13.58 -15.76
CA GLN A 3 -10.16 -13.56 -14.30
C GLN A 3 -9.16 -14.64 -13.92
N THR A 4 -7.96 -14.23 -13.55
CA THR A 4 -6.97 -15.10 -12.92
C THR A 4 -7.48 -15.41 -11.51
N THR A 5 -7.53 -16.69 -11.12
CA THR A 5 -7.84 -17.07 -9.75
C THR A 5 -6.82 -16.38 -8.82
N PRO A 6 -7.26 -15.54 -7.87
CA PRO A 6 -6.32 -14.85 -6.98
C PRO A 6 -5.54 -15.89 -6.18
N LYS A 7 -4.22 -15.81 -6.24
CA LYS A 7 -3.35 -16.66 -5.44
C LYS A 7 -3.40 -16.11 -4.01
N LEU A 8 -4.07 -16.84 -3.14
CA LEU A 8 -4.04 -16.54 -1.71
C LEU A 8 -2.63 -16.86 -1.18
N ILE A 9 -2.01 -15.88 -0.53
CA ILE A 9 -0.71 -16.00 0.13
C ILE A 9 -0.87 -15.73 1.63
N THR A 10 -0.01 -16.36 2.41
CA THR A 10 0.04 -16.15 3.86
C THR A 10 0.79 -14.86 4.22
N PHE A 11 0.59 -14.37 5.44
CA PHE A 11 1.31 -13.20 5.95
C PHE A 11 2.84 -13.40 5.91
N ASP A 12 3.35 -14.58 6.30
CA ASP A 12 4.79 -14.86 6.32
C ASP A 12 5.39 -14.86 4.90
N GLU A 13 4.67 -15.44 3.92
CA GLU A 13 5.07 -15.38 2.52
C GLU A 13 5.07 -13.96 1.98
N PHE A 14 4.08 -13.15 2.38
CA PHE A 14 3.99 -11.74 2.01
C PHE A 14 5.17 -10.93 2.55
N ILE A 15 5.47 -11.03 3.86
CA ILE A 15 6.59 -10.29 4.47
C ILE A 15 7.92 -10.71 3.84
N THR A 16 8.13 -12.00 3.61
CA THR A 16 9.38 -12.51 3.04
C THR A 16 9.63 -12.02 1.61
N GLN A 17 8.58 -11.84 0.81
CA GLN A 17 8.70 -11.50 -0.61
C GLN A 17 8.46 -10.02 -0.93
N TYR A 18 7.62 -9.33 -0.15
CA TYR A 18 7.11 -8.00 -0.44
C TYR A 18 7.25 -7.02 0.73
N GLY A 19 7.73 -7.45 1.90
CA GLY A 19 7.75 -6.62 3.11
C GLY A 19 8.57 -5.32 3.00
N ASP A 20 9.56 -5.28 2.11
CA ASP A 20 10.39 -4.09 1.84
C ASP A 20 9.83 -3.20 0.72
N ASN A 21 8.66 -3.52 0.17
CA ASN A 21 8.07 -2.81 -0.96
C ASN A 21 6.68 -2.27 -0.61
N GLU A 22 6.62 -0.96 -0.39
CA GLU A 22 5.41 -0.19 -0.05
C GLU A 22 4.34 -0.21 -1.15
N ARG A 23 4.66 -0.72 -2.34
CA ARG A 23 3.74 -0.84 -3.47
C ARG A 23 2.75 -2.01 -3.32
N TYR A 24 3.04 -2.98 -2.45
CA TYR A 24 2.20 -4.16 -2.33
C TYR A 24 1.43 -4.18 -1.01
N GLU A 25 0.17 -4.57 -1.09
CA GLU A 25 -0.69 -4.78 0.08
C GLU A 25 -1.22 -6.21 0.10
N LEU A 26 -1.41 -6.76 1.30
CA LEU A 26 -2.07 -8.03 1.52
C LEU A 26 -3.47 -7.76 2.10
N ILE A 27 -4.52 -8.02 1.33
CA ILE A 27 -5.91 -7.81 1.73
C ILE A 27 -6.65 -9.15 1.61
N ASP A 28 -7.18 -9.67 2.73
CA ASP A 28 -7.88 -10.97 2.80
C ASP A 28 -7.11 -12.16 2.18
N GLY A 29 -5.77 -12.10 2.23
CA GLY A 29 -4.89 -13.11 1.65
C GLY A 29 -4.55 -12.89 0.17
N GLU A 30 -5.13 -11.89 -0.48
CA GLU A 30 -4.83 -11.53 -1.86
C GLU A 30 -3.77 -10.44 -1.92
N LEU A 31 -2.83 -10.59 -2.86
CA LEU A 31 -1.79 -9.59 -3.13
C LEU A 31 -2.33 -8.52 -4.07
N PHE A 32 -2.33 -7.28 -3.61
CA PHE A 32 -2.70 -6.11 -4.40
C PHE A 32 -1.46 -5.29 -4.76
N ASP A 33 -1.36 -4.91 -6.03
CA ASP A 33 -0.39 -3.93 -6.51
C ASP A 33 -1.04 -2.54 -6.46
N MET A 34 -0.56 -1.71 -5.55
CA MET A 34 -0.95 -0.31 -5.44
C MET A 34 -0.05 0.52 -6.35
N GLU A 35 -0.63 1.12 -7.39
CA GLU A 35 0.10 2.10 -8.20
C GLU A 35 -0.13 3.51 -7.61
N PRO A 36 0.86 4.10 -6.92
CA PRO A 36 0.74 5.47 -6.50
C PRO A 36 0.71 6.37 -7.73
N THR A 37 -0.32 7.20 -7.82
CA THR A 37 -0.37 8.25 -8.85
C THR A 37 0.32 9.50 -8.29
N GLY A 38 1.12 10.19 -9.11
CA GLY A 38 1.78 11.43 -8.67
C GLY A 38 0.83 12.44 -8.00
N PRO A 39 -0.42 12.64 -8.48
CA PRO A 39 -1.41 13.45 -7.77
C PRO A 39 -1.80 12.90 -6.39
N HIS A 40 -1.95 11.59 -6.24
CA HIS A 40 -2.28 10.96 -4.94
C HIS A 40 -1.16 11.20 -3.91
N GLU A 41 0.09 11.04 -4.31
CA GLU A 41 1.25 11.30 -3.44
C GLU A 41 1.33 12.77 -3.02
N GLN A 42 1.05 13.71 -3.93
CA GLN A 42 1.03 15.14 -3.61
C GLN A 42 -0.04 15.47 -2.55
N VAL A 43 -1.25 14.91 -2.71
CA VAL A 43 -2.34 15.10 -1.74
C VAL A 43 -1.96 14.50 -0.38
N ALA A 44 -1.43 13.27 -0.37
CA ALA A 44 -0.97 12.62 0.85
C ALA A 44 0.11 13.45 1.57
N GLY A 45 1.11 13.95 0.83
CA GLY A 45 2.17 14.81 1.38
C GLY A 45 1.65 16.11 2.00
N ILE A 46 0.67 16.77 1.37
CA ILE A 46 0.03 17.98 1.91
C ILE A 46 -0.71 17.67 3.21
N ILE A 47 -1.47 16.58 3.25
CA ILE A 47 -2.23 16.15 4.44
C ILE A 47 -1.27 15.83 5.58
N SER A 48 -0.24 15.01 5.33
CA SER A 48 0.76 14.65 6.33
C SER A 48 1.47 15.87 6.91
N ARG A 49 1.83 16.85 6.08
CA ARG A 49 2.47 18.08 6.55
C ARG A 49 1.54 18.90 7.45
N LYS A 50 0.26 19.02 7.12
CA LYS A 50 -0.72 19.72 7.96
C LYS A 50 -0.88 19.03 9.30
N LEU A 51 -1.06 17.71 9.31
CA LEU A 51 -1.19 16.94 10.55
C LEU A 51 0.06 17.06 11.42
N ASN A 52 1.26 17.00 10.84
CA ASN A 52 2.51 17.16 11.60
C ASN A 52 2.59 18.51 12.33
N VAL A 53 2.09 19.59 11.71
CA VAL A 53 2.06 20.91 12.35
C VAL A 53 1.09 20.92 13.53
N GLU A 54 -0.11 20.33 13.38
CA GLU A 54 -1.12 20.27 14.45
C GLU A 54 -0.73 19.33 15.60
N ILE A 55 0.03 18.27 15.33
CA ILE A 55 0.50 17.33 16.37
C ILE A 55 1.64 17.94 17.20
N MET A 56 2.48 18.76 16.59
CA MET A 56 3.69 19.32 17.23
C MET A 56 3.45 20.69 17.91
N MET A 57 2.29 21.31 17.74
CA MET A 57 1.95 22.64 18.28
C MET A 57 0.89 22.55 19.38
#